data_AF-A0A5C3F4V9-F1
#
_entry.id   AF-A0A5C3F4V9-F1
#
_cell.length_a   1.000
_cell.length_b   1.000
_cell.length_c   1.000
_cell.angle_alpha   90.00
_cell.angle_beta   90.00
_cell.angle_gamma   90.00
#
_symmetry.space_group_name_H-M   'P 1'
#
loop_
_entity.id
_entity.type
_entity.pdbx_description
1 polymer ?
#
loop_
_entity_poly.entity_id
_entity_poly.type
_entity_poly.pdbx_seq_one_letter_code
_entity_poly.pdbx_strand_id
1 'polypeptide(L)'
;MSSTSTTTSAVAVAATADMDAQPSISSPMPARSTTTTPASHTPAHTPTVTPSRSLFSKYTDQYVVPAHLAPAALQICITAFPLGLVAGLVLPRALGFLVDRATSLVSSNDSANAAQATTFGSWYTLPQLHLYLLAWCTFHLLEFVITAAYNPTRLFSDSFLLNNGLAYHVAHVAGLVEFGITATLAGPASGWKRPGLSTLVGLILVVVGQSIRSLAMIHAHNNFSHIVAFRKRDDHQLVKTGVYAFTRHPSYFGFFYWALGTQILLGNPLGCLAFSIVLWRFFAHRIRVEEKHLIEFFKDEYVQYKKDVGTHLPFIP
;
A
#
# COMPACT_ATOMS: atom_id res chain seq x y z
N MET A 1 26.78 29.16 -37.35
CA MET A 1 25.44 29.52 -36.84
C MET A 1 24.79 28.25 -36.35
N SER A 2 24.69 28.10 -35.03
CA SER A 2 24.15 26.93 -34.32
C SER A 2 22.86 27.35 -33.60
N SER A 3 21.79 26.56 -33.71
CA SER A 3 20.63 26.55 -32.81
C SER A 3 19.79 25.30 -33.15
N THR A 4 19.94 24.21 -32.38
CA THR A 4 19.19 23.80 -31.16
C THR A 4 17.87 23.08 -31.45
N SER A 5 17.93 21.74 -31.33
CA SER A 5 16.78 20.83 -31.22
C SER A 5 17.05 19.77 -30.15
N THR A 6 16.80 20.04 -28.87
CA THR A 6 16.76 18.97 -27.84
C THR A 6 16.18 19.47 -26.52
N THR A 7 14.88 19.29 -26.29
CA THR A 7 14.31 19.29 -24.93
C THR A 7 12.97 18.54 -24.87
N THR A 8 12.98 17.20 -25.08
CA THR A 8 11.79 16.37 -24.80
C THR A 8 12.10 14.96 -24.27
N SER A 9 13.34 14.64 -23.88
CA SER A 9 13.75 13.25 -23.59
C SER A 9 14.21 12.94 -22.15
N ALA A 10 13.96 13.80 -21.17
CA ALA A 10 14.52 13.61 -19.81
C ALA A 10 13.54 13.04 -18.76
N VAL A 11 12.22 13.08 -19.00
CA VAL A 11 11.21 12.68 -17.98
C VAL A 11 10.76 11.21 -18.13
N ALA A 12 11.02 10.57 -19.27
CA ALA A 12 10.58 9.21 -19.57
C ALA A 12 11.61 8.11 -19.25
N VAL A 13 12.85 8.46 -18.88
CA VAL A 13 13.97 7.50 -18.72
C VAL A 13 14.16 7.03 -17.28
N ALA A 14 13.58 7.71 -16.29
CA ALA A 14 13.73 7.34 -14.87
C ALA A 14 12.78 6.20 -14.41
N ALA A 15 11.81 5.79 -15.24
CA ALA A 15 10.83 4.75 -14.89
C ALA A 15 11.20 3.34 -15.38
N THR A 16 12.36 3.19 -16.05
CA THR A 16 12.82 1.92 -16.63
C THR A 16 14.12 1.40 -16.00
N ALA A 17 14.65 2.04 -14.95
CA ALA A 17 16.02 1.82 -14.48
C ALA A 17 16.18 0.98 -13.20
N ASP A 18 15.13 0.38 -12.65
CA ASP A 18 15.22 -0.48 -11.44
C ASP A 18 14.75 -1.93 -11.69
N MET A 19 14.94 -2.42 -12.92
CA MET A 19 14.58 -3.80 -13.30
C MET A 19 15.74 -4.80 -13.29
N ASP A 20 16.96 -4.42 -12.91
CA ASP A 20 18.11 -5.33 -12.88
C ASP A 20 18.92 -5.21 -11.57
N ALA A 21 18.46 -5.90 -10.52
CA ALA A 21 19.30 -6.27 -9.38
C ALA A 21 18.73 -7.49 -8.64
N GLN A 22 18.94 -8.69 -9.17
CA GLN A 22 18.94 -9.93 -8.39
C GLN A 22 20.36 -10.50 -8.42
N PRO A 23 21.05 -10.66 -7.28
CA PRO A 23 22.26 -11.47 -7.26
C PRO A 23 21.86 -12.95 -7.35
N SER A 24 22.26 -13.59 -8.44
CA SER A 24 22.21 -15.04 -8.62
C SER A 24 23.09 -15.72 -7.57
N ILE A 25 22.50 -16.45 -6.63
CA ILE A 25 23.25 -17.41 -5.79
C ILE A 25 22.92 -18.82 -6.27
N SER A 26 23.68 -19.26 -7.27
CA SER A 26 23.93 -20.68 -7.52
C SER A 26 25.09 -21.12 -6.63
N SER A 27 24.82 -21.94 -5.62
CA SER A 27 25.87 -22.65 -4.88
C SER A 27 25.63 -24.16 -4.99
N PRO A 28 26.64 -24.96 -5.39
CA PRO A 28 26.51 -26.40 -5.53
C PRO A 28 26.51 -27.09 -4.16
N MET A 29 25.75 -28.18 -4.03
CA MET A 29 25.80 -29.08 -2.87
C MET A 29 27.20 -29.70 -2.73
N PRO A 30 27.81 -29.70 -1.53
CA PRO A 30 28.89 -30.62 -1.23
C PRO A 30 28.32 -31.96 -0.73
N ALA A 31 28.82 -33.06 -1.30
CA ALA A 31 28.60 -34.41 -0.82
C ALA A 31 29.07 -34.56 0.62
N ARG A 32 28.23 -35.13 1.51
CA ARG A 32 28.61 -35.39 2.90
C ARG A 32 28.89 -36.87 3.14
N SER A 33 30.14 -37.12 3.49
CA SER A 33 30.70 -38.35 4.02
C SER A 33 29.99 -38.82 5.29
N THR A 34 29.77 -40.12 5.37
CA THR A 34 29.29 -40.87 6.53
C THR A 34 30.26 -40.76 7.71
N THR A 35 29.80 -40.26 8.85
CA THR A 35 30.38 -40.60 10.16
C THR A 35 29.29 -40.55 11.22
N THR A 36 29.01 -41.71 11.78
CA THR A 36 28.00 -42.01 12.79
C THR A 36 28.46 -41.56 14.17
N THR A 37 27.59 -40.87 14.93
CA THR A 37 27.67 -40.78 16.38
C THR A 37 26.25 -40.56 16.92
N PRO A 38 25.76 -41.33 17.90
CA PRO A 38 24.35 -41.29 18.30
C PRO A 38 24.13 -40.16 19.31
N ALA A 39 23.26 -39.20 18.97
CA ALA A 39 22.78 -38.18 19.90
C ALA A 39 21.34 -38.49 20.33
N SER A 40 21.14 -38.41 21.65
CA SER A 40 19.93 -38.73 22.42
C SER A 40 18.63 -38.12 21.84
N HIS A 41 17.63 -38.97 21.64
CA HIS A 41 16.26 -38.57 21.35
C HIS A 41 15.68 -37.73 22.50
N THR A 42 15.44 -36.45 22.25
CA THR A 42 14.48 -35.65 23.03
C THR A 42 13.15 -35.71 22.27
N PRO A 43 12.02 -36.11 22.89
CA PRO A 43 10.77 -36.23 22.14
C PRO A 43 10.27 -34.85 21.70
N ALA A 44 9.87 -34.76 20.43
CA ALA A 44 9.22 -33.59 19.88
C ALA A 44 7.90 -33.34 20.61
N HIS A 45 7.76 -32.17 21.23
CA HIS A 45 6.48 -31.72 21.77
C HIS A 45 5.53 -31.44 20.60
N THR A 46 4.59 -32.37 20.37
CA THR A 46 3.39 -32.11 19.57
C THR A 46 2.54 -31.09 20.35
N PRO A 47 2.25 -29.89 19.81
CA PRO A 47 1.41 -28.94 20.52
C PRO A 47 -0.04 -29.46 20.56
N THR A 48 -0.50 -29.76 21.78
CA THR A 48 -1.91 -30.05 22.08
C THR A 48 -2.76 -28.84 21.73
N VAL A 49 -3.72 -28.99 20.82
CA VAL A 49 -4.64 -27.92 20.44
C VAL A 49 -5.67 -27.73 21.57
N THR A 50 -5.45 -26.75 22.43
CA THR A 50 -6.44 -26.33 23.44
C THR A 50 -7.36 -25.26 22.85
N PRO A 51 -8.69 -25.43 22.86
CA PRO A 51 -9.62 -24.43 22.35
C PRO A 51 -9.84 -23.32 23.40
N SER A 52 -9.93 -22.07 22.92
CA SER A 52 -10.07 -20.80 23.67
C SER A 52 -8.79 -20.15 24.22
N ARG A 53 -7.90 -19.73 23.32
CA ARG A 53 -6.86 -18.75 23.65
C ARG A 53 -7.47 -17.34 23.72
N SER A 54 -7.35 -16.69 24.89
CA SER A 54 -7.64 -15.26 25.09
C SER A 54 -6.83 -14.41 24.09
N LEU A 55 -7.38 -13.27 23.63
CA LEU A 55 -6.64 -12.32 22.77
C LEU A 55 -5.28 -11.90 23.39
N PHE A 56 -5.19 -11.91 24.72
CA PHE A 56 -3.97 -11.57 25.45
C PHE A 56 -2.98 -12.73 25.58
N SER A 57 -3.41 -13.99 25.39
CA SER A 57 -2.51 -15.15 25.53
C SER A 57 -1.45 -15.21 24.43
N LYS A 58 -1.67 -14.52 23.29
CA LYS A 58 -0.65 -14.36 22.24
C LYS A 58 0.60 -13.61 22.72
N TYR A 59 0.48 -12.74 23.73
CA TYR A 59 1.61 -11.98 24.28
C TYR A 59 2.38 -12.73 25.37
N THR A 60 1.86 -13.88 25.81
CA THR A 60 2.52 -14.76 26.80
C THR A 60 3.28 -15.92 26.15
N ASP A 61 3.04 -16.20 24.87
CA ASP A 61 3.81 -17.19 24.11
C ASP A 61 5.17 -16.60 23.71
N GLN A 62 6.25 -17.17 24.23
CA GLN A 62 7.61 -16.81 23.81
C GLN A 62 8.05 -17.68 22.63
N TYR A 63 8.37 -17.03 21.51
CA TYR A 63 9.01 -17.67 20.37
C TYR A 63 10.47 -17.25 20.31
N VAL A 64 11.38 -18.22 20.32
CA VAL A 64 12.79 -17.95 20.06
C VAL A 64 12.92 -17.55 18.59
N VAL A 65 13.39 -16.34 18.31
CA VAL A 65 13.75 -15.93 16.96
C VAL A 65 15.11 -16.56 16.63
N PRO A 66 15.21 -17.46 15.64
CA PRO A 66 16.48 -18.04 15.23
C PRO A 66 17.50 -16.94 14.88
N ALA A 67 18.76 -17.11 15.28
CA ALA A 67 19.79 -16.07 15.11
C ALA A 67 19.96 -15.58 13.66
N HIS A 68 19.77 -16.48 12.68
CA HIS A 68 19.84 -16.13 11.26
C HIS A 68 18.69 -15.22 10.78
N LEU A 69 17.58 -15.13 11.53
CA LEU A 69 16.45 -14.24 11.26
C LEU A 69 16.52 -12.92 12.05
N ALA A 70 17.46 -12.77 12.99
CA ALA A 70 17.59 -11.57 13.80
C ALA A 70 17.78 -10.27 12.98
N PRO A 71 18.57 -10.24 11.89
CA PRO A 71 18.67 -9.03 11.05
C PRO A 71 17.35 -8.63 10.42
N ALA A 72 16.56 -9.60 9.93
CA ALA A 72 15.24 -9.35 9.35
C ALA A 72 14.27 -8.84 10.42
N ALA A 73 14.24 -9.47 11.60
CA ALA A 73 13.43 -9.02 12.73
C ALA A 73 13.77 -7.58 13.15
N LEU A 74 15.06 -7.27 13.26
CA LEU A 74 15.52 -5.91 13.55
C LEU A 74 15.03 -4.92 12.48
N GLN A 75 15.20 -5.24 11.20
CA GLN A 75 14.78 -4.37 10.09
C GLN A 75 13.26 -4.11 10.10
N ILE A 76 12.46 -5.13 10.41
CA ILE A 76 11.00 -4.99 10.56
C ILE A 76 10.69 -4.02 11.71
N CYS A 77 11.32 -4.20 12.87
CA CYS A 77 11.09 -3.36 14.05
C CYS A 77 11.48 -1.89 13.82
N ILE A 78 12.66 -1.63 13.26
CA ILE A 78 13.13 -0.25 12.98
C ILE A 78 12.31 0.44 11.89
N THR A 79 11.61 -0.32 11.05
CA THR A 79 10.70 0.22 10.01
C THR A 79 9.30 0.47 10.59
N ALA A 80 8.77 -0.49 11.35
CA ALA A 80 7.44 -0.39 11.94
C ALA A 80 7.36 0.66 13.06
N PHE A 81 8.41 0.84 13.86
CA PHE A 81 8.42 1.78 14.98
C PHE A 81 8.18 3.24 14.55
N PRO A 82 8.92 3.81 13.57
CA PRO A 82 8.64 5.16 13.06
C PRO A 82 7.23 5.30 12.47
N LEU A 83 6.74 4.30 11.73
CA LEU A 83 5.37 4.31 11.20
C LEU A 83 4.34 4.38 12.34
N GLY A 84 4.52 3.57 13.38
CA GLY A 84 3.66 3.58 14.56
C GLY A 84 3.72 4.90 15.34
N LEU A 85 4.92 5.49 15.47
CA LEU A 85 5.10 6.79 16.12
C LEU A 85 4.36 7.90 15.36
N VAL A 86 4.54 7.98 14.03
CA VAL A 86 3.84 8.97 13.19
C VAL A 86 2.34 8.77 13.28
N ALA A 87 1.85 7.53 13.11
CA ALA A 87 0.43 7.21 13.23
C ALA A 87 -0.14 7.64 14.60
N GLY A 88 0.56 7.34 15.70
CA GLY A 88 0.16 7.72 17.06
C GLY A 88 0.11 9.24 17.26
N LEU A 89 1.05 9.99 16.71
CA LEU A 89 1.08 11.46 16.80
C LEU A 89 -0.07 12.11 16.03
N VAL A 90 -0.47 11.54 14.88
CA VAL A 90 -1.51 12.14 14.05
C VAL A 90 -2.92 11.67 14.42
N LEU A 91 -3.05 10.52 15.07
CA LEU A 91 -4.32 9.86 15.39
C LEU A 91 -5.33 10.73 16.16
N PRO A 92 -4.95 11.48 17.23
CA PRO A 92 -5.93 12.24 18.00
C PRO A 92 -6.69 13.28 17.17
N ARG A 93 -6.00 13.99 16.26
CA ARG A 93 -6.65 14.98 15.39
C ARG A 93 -7.46 14.34 14.26
N ALA A 94 -6.95 13.25 13.68
CA ALA A 94 -7.69 12.48 12.69
C ALA A 94 -9.01 11.96 13.29
N LEU A 95 -8.96 11.34 14.47
CA LEU A 95 -10.12 10.80 15.16
C LEU A 95 -11.08 11.91 15.62
N GLY A 96 -10.56 13.01 16.18
CA GLY A 96 -11.39 14.15 16.59
C GLY A 96 -12.20 14.70 15.42
N PHE A 97 -11.59 14.87 14.24
CA PHE A 97 -12.31 15.28 13.05
C PHE A 97 -13.41 14.30 12.63
N LEU A 98 -13.16 12.99 12.68
CA LEU A 98 -14.16 11.97 12.33
C LEU A 98 -15.33 11.96 13.32
N VAL A 99 -15.05 12.08 14.61
CA VAL A 99 -16.08 12.15 15.66
C VAL A 99 -16.93 13.39 15.52
N ASP A 100 -16.33 14.55 15.28
CA ASP A 100 -17.04 15.82 15.05
C ASP A 100 -17.96 15.70 13.83
N ARG A 101 -17.48 15.10 12.74
CA ARG A 101 -18.29 14.87 11.54
C ARG A 101 -19.43 13.90 11.77
N ALA A 102 -19.18 12.78 12.45
CA ALA A 102 -20.23 11.83 12.79
C ALA A 102 -21.32 12.47 13.68
N THR A 103 -20.91 13.23 14.70
CA THR A 103 -21.82 13.96 15.59
C THR A 103 -22.65 14.99 14.82
N SER A 104 -22.04 15.69 13.85
CA SER A 104 -22.75 16.68 13.02
C SER A 104 -23.80 16.08 12.08
N LEU A 105 -23.62 14.82 11.66
CA LEU A 105 -24.62 14.12 10.82
C LEU A 105 -25.82 13.64 11.64
N VAL A 106 -25.63 13.36 12.92
CA VAL A 106 -26.68 12.88 13.84
C VAL A 106 -27.43 14.04 14.50
N SER A 107 -26.74 15.14 14.78
CA SER A 107 -27.31 16.29 15.48
C SER A 107 -27.80 17.33 14.48
N SER A 108 -29.12 17.45 14.30
CA SER A 108 -29.77 18.45 13.42
C SER A 108 -29.73 19.89 13.96
N ASN A 109 -28.77 20.22 14.84
CA ASN A 109 -28.73 21.49 15.56
C ASN A 109 -27.69 22.43 14.94
N ASP A 110 -28.14 23.29 14.01
CA ASP A 110 -27.32 24.23 13.24
C ASP A 110 -26.51 25.22 14.08
N SER A 111 -26.86 25.40 15.35
CA SER A 111 -26.27 26.38 16.27
C SER A 111 -24.88 25.99 16.81
N ALA A 112 -24.53 24.70 16.80
CA ALA A 112 -23.20 24.22 17.25
C ALA A 112 -22.13 24.40 16.16
N ASN A 113 -22.54 24.47 14.89
CA ASN A 113 -21.64 24.58 13.73
C ASN A 113 -20.97 25.95 13.61
N ALA A 114 -21.54 27.00 14.22
CA ALA A 114 -21.01 28.37 14.17
C ALA A 114 -19.92 28.65 15.23
N ALA A 115 -19.94 27.95 16.37
CA ALA A 115 -18.99 28.16 17.47
C ALA A 115 -17.67 27.41 17.30
N GLN A 116 -17.65 26.37 16.46
CA GLN A 116 -16.44 25.64 16.05
C GLN A 116 -15.87 26.17 14.73
N ALA A 117 -16.12 27.44 14.42
CA ALA A 117 -15.23 28.25 13.60
C ALA A 117 -13.96 28.58 14.40
N THR A 118 -13.32 27.55 14.95
CA THR A 118 -12.07 27.64 15.70
C THR A 118 -11.01 28.18 14.76
N THR A 119 -10.39 29.29 15.18
CA THR A 119 -9.15 29.87 14.68
C THR A 119 -8.36 28.83 13.87
N PHE A 120 -8.34 28.95 12.54
CA PHE A 120 -7.50 28.08 11.72
C PHE A 120 -6.07 28.26 12.20
N GLY A 121 -5.55 27.25 12.91
CA GLY A 121 -4.15 27.20 13.27
C GLY A 121 -3.29 27.11 12.01
N SER A 122 -1.98 27.13 12.19
CA SER A 122 -1.02 26.86 11.12
C SER A 122 -1.42 25.62 10.30
N TRP A 123 -1.11 25.60 9.00
CA TRP A 123 -1.52 24.55 8.05
C TRP A 123 -1.29 23.09 8.54
N TYR A 124 -0.29 22.86 9.40
CA TYR A 124 0.01 21.54 9.95
C TYR A 124 -0.99 21.04 11.00
N THR A 125 -1.91 21.88 11.50
CA THR A 125 -2.98 21.48 12.42
C THR A 125 -4.24 21.04 11.69
N LEU A 126 -4.30 21.21 10.37
CA LEU A 126 -5.45 20.85 9.55
C LEU A 126 -5.68 19.33 9.57
N PRO A 127 -6.92 18.85 9.79
CA PRO A 127 -7.22 17.43 9.91
C PRO A 127 -6.89 16.63 8.65
N GLN A 128 -6.92 17.27 7.47
CA GLN A 128 -6.56 16.64 6.20
C GLN A 128 -5.12 16.09 6.22
N LEU A 129 -4.15 16.85 6.76
CA LEU A 129 -2.77 16.37 6.87
C LEU A 129 -2.68 15.16 7.78
N HIS A 130 -3.39 15.19 8.90
CA HIS A 130 -3.40 14.10 9.87
C HIS A 130 -4.02 12.83 9.31
N LEU A 131 -5.15 12.94 8.60
CA LEU A 131 -5.80 11.83 7.90
C LEU A 131 -4.91 11.26 6.80
N TYR A 132 -4.24 12.12 6.02
CA TYR A 132 -3.29 11.72 4.99
C TYR A 132 -2.13 10.91 5.58
N LEU A 133 -1.47 11.43 6.62
CA LEU A 133 -0.34 10.75 7.26
C LEU A 133 -0.77 9.44 7.91
N LEU A 134 -1.95 9.40 8.54
CA LEU A 134 -2.52 8.17 9.09
C LEU A 134 -2.76 7.15 7.98
N ALA A 135 -3.39 7.55 6.87
CA ALA A 135 -3.62 6.67 5.72
C ALA A 135 -2.32 6.15 5.10
N TRP A 136 -1.29 7.00 5.00
CA TRP A 136 0.03 6.63 4.50
C TRP A 136 0.72 5.61 5.41
N CYS A 137 0.72 5.83 6.73
CA CYS A 137 1.25 4.86 7.70
C CYS A 137 0.47 3.54 7.68
N THR A 138 -0.85 3.60 7.64
CA THR A 138 -1.73 2.42 7.59
C THR A 138 -1.52 1.62 6.32
N PHE A 139 -1.37 2.29 5.16
CA PHE A 139 -1.07 1.62 3.90
C PHE A 139 0.19 0.76 4.03
N HIS A 140 1.32 1.38 4.38
CA HIS A 140 2.60 0.67 4.48
C HIS A 140 2.60 -0.44 5.54
N LEU A 141 1.91 -0.22 6.67
CA LEU A 141 1.78 -1.25 7.70
C LEU A 141 0.92 -2.44 7.22
N LEU A 142 -0.20 -2.17 6.54
CA LEU A 142 -1.08 -3.22 6.04
C LEU A 142 -0.43 -4.04 4.92
N GLU A 143 0.40 -3.44 4.07
CA GLU A 143 1.18 -4.19 3.08
C GLU A 143 2.02 -5.28 3.74
N PHE A 144 2.74 -4.93 4.82
CA PHE A 144 3.55 -5.90 5.55
C PHE A 144 2.69 -6.92 6.30
N VAL A 145 1.72 -6.46 7.08
CA VAL A 145 0.90 -7.30 7.97
C VAL A 145 0.10 -8.32 7.16
N ILE A 146 -0.52 -7.91 6.05
CA ILE A 146 -1.31 -8.81 5.22
C ILE A 146 -0.41 -9.80 4.48
N THR A 147 0.73 -9.36 3.96
CA THR A 147 1.71 -10.27 3.34
C THR A 147 2.20 -11.30 4.36
N ALA A 148 2.49 -10.89 5.59
CA ALA A 148 2.93 -11.81 6.64
C ALA A 148 1.84 -12.83 7.02
N ALA A 149 0.57 -12.41 7.01
CA ALA A 149 -0.55 -13.26 7.38
C ALA A 149 -1.01 -14.23 6.27
N TYR A 150 -0.98 -13.80 5.00
CA TYR A 150 -1.60 -14.51 3.88
C TYR A 150 -0.63 -14.88 2.74
N ASN A 151 0.62 -14.42 2.78
CA ASN A 151 1.63 -14.80 1.79
C ASN A 151 3.04 -14.89 2.41
N PRO A 152 3.22 -15.71 3.47
CA PRO A 152 4.49 -15.77 4.21
C PRO A 152 5.65 -16.27 3.36
N THR A 153 5.39 -17.01 2.28
CA THR A 153 6.42 -17.49 1.34
C THR A 153 7.05 -16.37 0.51
N ARG A 154 6.43 -15.18 0.50
CA ARG A 154 6.90 -13.98 -0.21
C ARG A 154 7.01 -12.77 0.73
N LEU A 155 7.12 -13.03 2.03
CA LEU A 155 7.38 -11.99 3.01
C LEU A 155 8.87 -11.64 3.03
N PHE A 156 9.16 -10.36 2.83
CA PHE A 156 10.49 -9.78 3.00
C PHE A 156 10.45 -8.73 4.10
N SER A 157 11.59 -8.45 4.73
CA SER A 157 11.69 -7.43 5.78
C SER A 157 11.33 -6.01 5.32
N ASP A 158 11.32 -5.78 4.00
CA ASP A 158 10.97 -4.53 3.32
C ASP A 158 9.58 -4.57 2.64
N SER A 159 8.76 -5.59 2.88
CA SER A 159 7.38 -5.72 2.35
C SER A 159 6.40 -4.64 2.84
N PHE A 160 6.89 -3.63 3.55
CA PHE A 160 6.17 -2.40 3.83
C PHE A 160 5.95 -1.54 2.56
N LEU A 161 6.67 -1.81 1.47
CA LEU A 161 6.62 -1.03 0.21
C LEU A 161 7.03 0.45 0.38
N LEU A 162 7.86 0.75 1.38
CA LEU A 162 8.41 2.09 1.55
C LEU A 162 9.40 2.45 0.45
N ASN A 163 10.22 1.49 0.01
CA ASN A 163 11.15 1.67 -1.09
C ASN A 163 10.47 1.32 -2.42
N ASN A 164 9.73 2.28 -2.98
CA ASN A 164 8.97 2.11 -4.23
C ASN A 164 9.52 3.01 -5.36
N GLY A 165 10.84 3.26 -5.34
CA GLY A 165 11.56 4.12 -6.28
C GLY A 165 11.48 5.62 -5.94
N LEU A 166 12.43 6.40 -6.46
CA LEU A 166 12.54 7.84 -6.20
C LEU A 166 11.26 8.62 -6.55
N ALA A 167 10.62 8.26 -7.67
CA ALA A 167 9.40 8.93 -8.13
C ALA A 167 8.26 8.85 -7.11
N TYR A 168 8.15 7.74 -6.36
CA TYR A 168 7.17 7.58 -5.30
C TYR A 168 7.38 8.61 -4.18
N HIS A 169 8.61 8.75 -3.69
CA HIS A 169 8.94 9.71 -2.64
C HIS A 169 8.75 11.16 -3.11
N VAL A 170 9.21 11.47 -4.32
CA VAL A 170 9.01 12.80 -4.94
C VAL A 170 7.53 13.15 -5.03
N ALA A 171 6.68 12.21 -5.43
CA ALA A 171 5.23 12.44 -5.54
C ALA A 171 4.59 12.78 -4.18
N HIS A 172 4.94 12.05 -3.11
CA HIS A 172 4.40 12.30 -1.77
C HIS A 172 4.91 13.63 -1.20
N VAL A 173 6.20 13.93 -1.37
CA VAL A 173 6.78 15.21 -0.96
C VAL A 173 6.14 16.36 -1.74
N ALA A 174 5.97 16.24 -3.05
CA ALA A 174 5.32 17.25 -3.87
C ALA A 174 3.88 17.51 -3.43
N GLY A 175 3.09 16.46 -3.12
CA GLY A 175 1.73 16.62 -2.60
C GLY A 175 1.69 17.31 -1.23
N LEU A 176 2.62 16.98 -0.33
CA LEU A 176 2.74 17.67 0.98
C LEU A 176 3.17 19.13 0.83
N VAL A 177 4.10 19.42 -0.09
CA VAL A 177 4.55 20.78 -0.41
C VAL A 177 3.42 21.60 -1.01
N GLU A 178 2.68 21.07 -1.98
CA GLU A 178 1.50 21.73 -2.54
C GLU A 178 0.49 22.02 -1.44
N PHE A 179 0.17 21.05 -0.58
CA PHE A 179 -0.76 21.24 0.53
C PHE A 179 -0.30 22.36 1.46
N GLY A 180 0.97 22.32 1.90
CA GLY A 180 1.54 23.33 2.79
C GLY A 180 1.52 24.73 2.18
N ILE A 181 2.01 24.89 0.94
CA ILE A 181 2.04 26.18 0.24
C ILE A 181 0.62 26.72 0.02
N THR A 182 -0.29 25.88 -0.49
CA THR A 182 -1.66 26.34 -0.77
C THR A 182 -2.41 26.67 0.52
N ALA A 183 -2.17 25.94 1.61
CA ALA A 183 -2.76 26.24 2.92
C ALA A 183 -2.19 27.52 3.56
N THR A 184 -0.90 27.82 3.41
CA THR A 184 -0.31 29.06 3.91
C THR A 184 -0.74 30.27 3.09
N LEU A 185 -0.76 30.16 1.76
CA LEU A 185 -1.10 31.26 0.85
C LEU A 185 -2.60 31.58 0.84
N ALA A 186 -3.47 30.57 0.88
CA ALA A 186 -4.91 30.80 0.91
C ALA A 186 -5.34 31.52 2.20
N GLY A 187 -4.65 31.23 3.31
CA GLY A 187 -4.97 31.76 4.63
C GLY A 187 -6.34 31.29 5.17
N PRO A 188 -6.64 31.61 6.44
CA PRO A 188 -7.90 31.22 7.10
C PRO A 188 -9.18 31.70 6.40
N ALA A 189 -9.08 32.82 5.68
CA ALA A 189 -10.21 33.53 5.09
C ALA A 189 -10.67 32.95 3.73
N SER A 190 -9.77 32.36 2.94
CA SER A 190 -10.08 31.86 1.58
C SER A 190 -11.10 30.71 1.58
N GLY A 191 -11.17 29.93 2.66
CA GLY A 191 -12.06 28.78 2.71
C GLY A 191 -11.60 27.55 1.92
N TRP A 192 -10.63 27.68 1.01
CA TRP A 192 -10.18 26.59 0.12
C TRP A 192 -9.75 25.33 0.88
N LYS A 193 -8.85 25.46 1.86
CA LYS A 193 -8.37 24.31 2.66
C LYS A 193 -9.25 23.96 3.86
N ARG A 194 -10.49 24.47 3.91
CA ARG A 194 -11.45 24.03 4.92
C ARG A 194 -11.87 22.60 4.65
N PRO A 195 -11.90 21.72 5.66
CA PRO A 195 -12.35 20.36 5.45
C PRO A 195 -13.83 20.37 5.07
N GLY A 196 -14.15 19.79 3.93
CA GLY A 196 -15.47 19.79 3.33
C GLY A 196 -15.72 18.55 2.48
N LEU A 197 -16.55 18.68 1.45
CA LEU A 197 -16.93 17.55 0.60
C LEU A 197 -15.74 16.86 -0.05
N SER A 198 -14.74 17.61 -0.54
CA SER A 198 -13.52 17.05 -1.11
C SER A 198 -12.77 16.16 -0.12
N THR A 199 -12.62 16.60 1.13
CA THR A 199 -12.01 15.80 2.20
C THR A 199 -12.76 14.50 2.45
N LEU A 200 -14.10 14.53 2.46
CA LEU A 200 -14.93 13.33 2.65
C LEU A 200 -14.83 12.37 1.46
N VAL A 201 -14.92 12.89 0.23
CA VAL A 201 -14.77 12.07 -0.99
C VAL A 201 -13.40 11.43 -1.03
N GLY A 202 -12.35 12.21 -0.77
CA GLY A 202 -10.98 11.71 -0.70
C GLY A 202 -10.80 10.63 0.36
N LEU A 203 -11.38 10.82 1.56
CA LEU A 203 -11.36 9.83 2.63
C LEU A 203 -12.07 8.53 2.24
N ILE A 204 -13.24 8.62 1.61
CA ILE A 204 -13.97 7.44 1.12
C ILE A 204 -13.13 6.68 0.10
N LEU A 205 -12.52 7.39 -0.86
CA LEU A 205 -11.64 6.77 -1.86
C LEU A 205 -10.43 6.09 -1.23
N VAL A 206 -9.80 6.73 -0.22
CA VAL A 206 -8.69 6.14 0.54
C VAL A 206 -9.14 4.85 1.24
N VAL A 207 -10.24 4.88 1.98
CA VAL A 207 -10.74 3.72 2.72
C VAL A 207 -11.12 2.58 1.77
N VAL A 208 -11.93 2.86 0.75
CA VAL A 208 -12.37 1.86 -0.23
C VAL A 208 -11.18 1.31 -1.01
N GLY A 209 -10.27 2.17 -1.47
CA GLY A 209 -9.07 1.76 -2.19
C GLY A 209 -8.16 0.86 -1.36
N GLN A 210 -7.94 1.23 -0.09
CA GLN A 210 -7.19 0.41 0.87
C GLN A 210 -7.87 -0.95 1.08
N SER A 211 -9.18 -0.97 1.32
CA SER A 211 -9.93 -2.21 1.55
C SER A 211 -9.85 -3.15 0.34
N ILE A 212 -10.05 -2.64 -0.88
CA ILE A 212 -9.98 -3.46 -2.09
C ILE A 212 -8.57 -4.01 -2.30
N ARG A 213 -7.54 -3.20 -2.06
CA ARG A 213 -6.15 -3.64 -2.16
C ARG A 213 -5.83 -4.73 -1.14
N SER A 214 -6.20 -4.54 0.11
CA SER A 214 -6.03 -5.54 1.18
C SER A 214 -6.77 -6.84 0.87
N LEU A 215 -8.01 -6.75 0.39
CA LEU A 215 -8.79 -7.91 -0.04
C LEU A 215 -8.20 -8.61 -1.27
N ALA A 216 -7.56 -7.88 -2.19
CA ALA A 216 -6.85 -8.49 -3.31
C ALA A 216 -5.70 -9.37 -2.83
N MET A 217 -4.89 -8.86 -1.90
CA MET A 217 -3.79 -9.62 -1.30
C MET A 217 -4.29 -10.85 -0.54
N ILE A 218 -5.36 -10.70 0.24
CA ILE A 218 -5.97 -11.81 1.00
C ILE A 218 -6.52 -12.89 0.06
N HIS A 219 -7.31 -12.51 -0.96
CA HIS A 219 -7.94 -13.47 -1.86
C HIS A 219 -6.93 -14.14 -2.81
N ALA A 220 -5.87 -13.44 -3.23
CA ALA A 220 -4.82 -14.04 -4.05
C ALA A 220 -3.87 -14.93 -3.23
N HIS A 221 -3.70 -14.65 -1.93
CA HIS A 221 -2.86 -15.42 -1.02
C HIS A 221 -1.45 -15.63 -1.62
N ASN A 222 -1.02 -16.89 -1.79
CA ASN A 222 0.30 -17.22 -2.33
C ASN A 222 0.45 -16.90 -3.82
N ASN A 223 -0.63 -16.59 -4.54
CA ASN A 223 -0.59 -16.18 -5.95
C ASN A 223 -0.29 -14.69 -6.10
N PHE A 224 -0.33 -13.91 -5.01
CA PHE A 224 0.00 -12.49 -5.03
C PHE A 224 1.51 -12.26 -5.10
N SER A 225 1.93 -11.23 -5.84
CA SER A 225 3.31 -10.76 -5.86
C SER A 225 3.34 -9.24 -6.10
N HIS A 226 4.20 -8.54 -5.36
CA HIS A 226 4.47 -7.11 -5.60
C HIS A 226 5.28 -6.87 -6.89
N ILE A 227 5.87 -7.91 -7.45
CA ILE A 227 6.64 -7.89 -8.70
C ILE A 227 5.92 -8.72 -9.75
N VAL A 228 5.87 -8.24 -10.99
CA VAL A 228 5.28 -8.99 -12.11
C VAL A 228 6.02 -10.32 -12.27
N ALA A 229 5.27 -11.42 -12.27
CA ALA A 229 5.83 -12.75 -12.44
C ALA A 229 6.10 -13.03 -13.93
N PHE A 230 7.36 -13.24 -14.29
CA PHE A 230 7.78 -13.59 -15.65
C PHE A 230 7.85 -15.10 -15.91
N ARG A 231 7.73 -15.93 -14.86
CA ARG A 231 7.68 -17.39 -14.96
C ARG A 231 6.54 -17.94 -14.11
N LYS A 232 5.84 -18.95 -14.65
CA LYS A 232 4.82 -19.68 -13.91
C LYS A 232 5.48 -20.61 -12.90
N ARG A 233 4.96 -20.62 -11.67
CA ARG A 233 5.31 -21.61 -10.64
C ARG A 233 4.30 -22.75 -10.67
N ASP A 234 4.70 -23.92 -10.19
CA ASP A 234 3.83 -25.10 -10.16
C ASP A 234 2.59 -24.87 -9.30
N ASP A 235 2.72 -24.06 -8.24
CA ASP A 235 1.64 -23.69 -7.32
C ASP A 235 0.85 -22.44 -7.76
N HIS A 236 1.21 -21.81 -8.89
CA HIS A 236 0.55 -20.57 -9.34
C HIS A 236 -0.79 -20.89 -10.01
N GLN A 237 -1.87 -20.46 -9.37
CA GLN A 237 -3.25 -20.64 -9.82
C GLN A 237 -3.90 -19.31 -10.21
N LEU A 238 -4.81 -19.38 -11.18
CA LEU A 238 -5.59 -18.22 -11.60
C LEU A 238 -6.75 -17.99 -10.62
N VAL A 239 -6.72 -16.87 -9.90
CA VAL A 239 -7.76 -16.47 -8.95
C VAL A 239 -8.81 -15.61 -9.65
N LYS A 240 -10.08 -16.05 -9.61
CA LYS A 240 -11.23 -15.38 -10.26
C LYS A 240 -12.40 -15.09 -9.30
N THR A 241 -12.23 -15.37 -8.01
CA THR A 241 -13.28 -15.27 -6.98
C THR A 241 -13.03 -14.08 -6.04
N GLY A 242 -14.04 -13.70 -5.26
CA GLY A 242 -13.96 -12.54 -4.38
C GLY A 242 -13.81 -11.25 -5.18
N VAL A 243 -12.87 -10.39 -4.78
CA VAL A 243 -12.64 -9.11 -5.49
C VAL A 243 -12.13 -9.29 -6.93
N TYR A 244 -11.57 -10.46 -7.26
CA TYR A 244 -11.15 -10.79 -8.63
C TYR A 244 -12.35 -11.05 -9.55
N ALA A 245 -13.53 -11.39 -9.01
CA ALA A 245 -14.74 -11.47 -9.84
C ALA A 245 -15.24 -10.10 -10.32
N PHE A 246 -14.84 -9.02 -9.63
CA PHE A 246 -15.22 -7.64 -9.97
C PHE A 246 -14.21 -6.98 -10.90
N THR A 247 -12.92 -7.13 -10.67
CA THR A 247 -11.86 -6.58 -11.53
C THR A 247 -10.71 -7.56 -11.64
N ARG A 248 -10.06 -7.62 -12.80
CA ARG A 248 -8.91 -8.52 -13.03
C ARG A 248 -7.66 -8.11 -12.24
N HIS A 249 -7.57 -6.83 -11.87
CA HIS A 249 -6.41 -6.25 -11.19
C HIS A 249 -6.81 -5.46 -9.93
N PRO A 250 -7.43 -6.11 -8.92
CA PRO A 250 -8.03 -5.41 -7.78
C PRO A 250 -7.00 -4.71 -6.91
N SER A 251 -5.77 -5.22 -6.82
CA SER A 251 -4.68 -4.54 -6.10
C SER A 251 -4.26 -3.22 -6.75
N TYR A 252 -4.28 -3.17 -8.09
CA TYR A 252 -3.96 -1.96 -8.87
C TYR A 252 -5.11 -0.98 -8.83
N PHE A 253 -6.34 -1.45 -8.98
CA PHE A 253 -7.56 -0.67 -8.77
C PHE A 253 -7.55 0.00 -7.39
N GLY A 254 -7.33 -0.79 -6.33
CA GLY A 254 -7.31 -0.30 -4.96
C GLY A 254 -6.24 0.77 -4.75
N PHE A 255 -5.00 0.53 -5.21
CA PHE A 255 -3.92 1.51 -5.08
C PHE A 255 -4.16 2.80 -5.90
N PHE A 256 -4.68 2.67 -7.12
CA PHE A 256 -4.96 3.82 -7.99
C PHE A 256 -5.93 4.79 -7.30
N TYR A 257 -7.08 4.28 -6.84
CA TYR A 257 -8.08 5.12 -6.17
C TYR A 257 -7.66 5.55 -4.76
N TRP A 258 -6.90 4.74 -4.04
CA TRP A 258 -6.29 5.15 -2.77
C TRP A 258 -5.39 6.37 -2.97
N ALA A 259 -4.46 6.30 -3.93
CA ALA A 259 -3.50 7.36 -4.18
C ALA A 259 -4.17 8.65 -4.68
N LEU A 260 -5.17 8.56 -5.57
CA LEU A 260 -5.98 9.72 -5.96
C LEU A 260 -6.78 10.29 -4.79
N GLY A 261 -7.37 9.41 -3.97
CA GLY A 261 -8.08 9.78 -2.76
C GLY A 261 -7.22 10.62 -1.83
N THR A 262 -5.92 10.32 -1.69
CA THR A 262 -5.01 11.13 -0.87
C THR A 262 -4.91 12.59 -1.35
N GLN A 263 -4.82 12.83 -2.66
CA GLN A 263 -4.69 14.18 -3.20
C GLN A 263 -6.01 14.95 -3.15
N ILE A 264 -7.14 14.27 -3.38
CA ILE A 264 -8.48 14.83 -3.22
C ILE A 264 -8.73 15.19 -1.76
N LEU A 265 -8.31 14.33 -0.83
CA LEU A 265 -8.43 14.55 0.61
C LEU A 265 -7.68 15.80 1.06
N LEU A 266 -6.46 16.00 0.55
CA LEU A 266 -5.66 17.20 0.77
C LEU A 266 -6.19 18.43 0.01
N GLY A 267 -7.11 18.25 -0.94
CA GLY A 267 -7.59 19.33 -1.82
C GLY A 267 -6.49 19.88 -2.73
N ASN A 268 -5.64 19.00 -3.26
CA ASN A 268 -4.50 19.32 -4.13
C ASN A 268 -4.88 19.10 -5.60
N PRO A 269 -5.29 20.14 -6.35
CA PRO A 269 -5.67 19.96 -7.75
C PRO A 269 -4.48 19.57 -8.64
N LEU A 270 -3.28 20.13 -8.41
CA LEU A 270 -2.10 19.82 -9.24
C LEU A 270 -1.62 18.40 -8.95
N GLY A 271 -1.52 18.03 -7.68
CA GLY A 271 -1.19 16.69 -7.23
C GLY A 271 -2.19 15.65 -7.73
N CYS A 272 -3.49 15.95 -7.67
CA CYS A 272 -4.53 15.05 -8.19
C CYS A 272 -4.36 14.79 -9.70
N LEU A 273 -4.11 15.84 -10.49
CA LEU A 273 -3.87 15.70 -11.93
C LEU A 273 -2.58 14.92 -12.21
N ALA A 274 -1.49 15.26 -11.53
CA ALA A 274 -0.20 14.60 -11.69
C ALA A 274 -0.27 13.10 -11.33
N PHE A 275 -0.86 12.77 -10.18
CA PHE A 275 -1.05 11.38 -9.74
C PHE A 275 -1.92 10.62 -10.73
N SER A 276 -3.00 11.23 -11.24
CA SER A 276 -3.87 10.60 -12.24
C SER A 276 -3.08 10.19 -13.48
N ILE A 277 -2.29 11.10 -14.05
CA ILE A 277 -1.53 10.84 -15.26
C ILE A 277 -0.43 9.80 -15.02
N VAL A 278 0.35 9.96 -13.95
CA VAL A 278 1.49 9.08 -13.65
C VAL A 278 1.03 7.67 -13.34
N LEU A 279 0.05 7.51 -12.45
CA LEU A 279 -0.46 6.19 -12.06
C LEU A 279 -1.18 5.51 -13.24
N TRP A 280 -1.93 6.26 -14.03
CA TRP A 280 -2.59 5.71 -15.21
C TRP A 280 -1.58 5.12 -16.19
N ARG A 281 -0.53 5.88 -16.52
CA ARG A 281 0.54 5.41 -17.42
C ARG A 281 1.27 4.19 -16.85
N PHE A 282 1.58 4.22 -15.55
CA PHE A 282 2.24 3.12 -14.85
C PHE A 282 1.40 1.83 -14.91
N PHE A 283 0.13 1.90 -14.52
CA PHE A 283 -0.73 0.71 -14.51
C PHE A 283 -1.12 0.25 -15.91
N ALA A 284 -1.35 1.15 -16.87
CA ALA A 284 -1.62 0.77 -18.26
C ALA A 284 -0.46 -0.05 -18.85
N HIS A 285 0.78 0.39 -18.62
CA HIS A 285 1.96 -0.36 -19.05
C HIS A 285 2.09 -1.69 -18.30
N ARG A 286 2.00 -1.65 -16.97
CA ARG A 286 2.20 -2.82 -16.11
C ARG A 286 1.17 -3.91 -16.35
N ILE A 287 -0.11 -3.55 -16.44
CA ILE A 287 -1.21 -4.49 -16.76
C ILE A 287 -0.95 -5.14 -18.11
N ARG A 288 -0.58 -4.37 -19.14
CA ARG A 288 -0.32 -4.94 -20.47
C ARG A 288 0.79 -5.99 -20.45
N VAL A 289 1.88 -5.73 -19.73
CA VAL A 289 3.00 -6.68 -19.60
C VAL A 289 2.57 -7.91 -18.80
N GLU A 290 1.91 -7.72 -17.68
CA GLU A 290 1.47 -8.80 -16.80
C GLU A 290 0.44 -9.71 -17.47
N GLU A 291 -0.57 -9.14 -18.15
CA GLU A 291 -1.60 -9.93 -18.84
C GLU A 291 -1.01 -10.76 -19.98
N LYS A 292 0.06 -10.30 -20.64
CA LYS A 292 0.77 -11.12 -21.63
C LYS A 292 1.28 -12.42 -21.00
N HIS A 293 1.90 -12.32 -19.82
CA HIS A 293 2.41 -13.49 -19.10
C HIS A 293 1.28 -14.33 -18.50
N LEU A 294 0.19 -13.73 -18.01
CA LEU A 294 -0.96 -14.48 -17.52
C LEU A 294 -1.64 -15.29 -18.65
N ILE A 295 -1.72 -14.76 -19.86
CA ILE A 295 -2.14 -15.52 -21.06
C ILE A 295 -1.15 -16.65 -21.34
N GLU A 296 0.16 -16.42 -21.24
CA GLU A 296 1.16 -17.48 -21.41
C GLU A 296 1.02 -18.59 -20.36
N PHE A 297 0.68 -18.26 -19.11
CA PHE A 297 0.61 -19.18 -17.97
C PHE A 297 -0.69 -20.00 -17.91
N PHE A 298 -1.82 -19.39 -18.26
CA PHE A 298 -3.16 -19.97 -18.07
C PHE A 298 -3.93 -20.13 -19.39
N LYS A 299 -3.36 -19.71 -20.52
CA LYS A 299 -3.90 -19.91 -21.87
C LYS A 299 -5.36 -19.43 -21.97
N ASP A 300 -6.24 -20.27 -22.52
CA ASP A 300 -7.63 -19.96 -22.80
C ASP A 300 -8.42 -19.58 -21.54
N GLU A 301 -8.01 -20.07 -20.37
CA GLU A 301 -8.67 -19.75 -19.12
C GLU A 301 -8.57 -18.24 -18.79
N TYR A 302 -7.39 -17.64 -19.01
CA TYR A 302 -7.21 -16.21 -18.81
C TYR A 302 -7.87 -15.40 -19.92
N VAL A 303 -7.85 -15.90 -21.16
CA VAL A 303 -8.51 -15.24 -22.30
C VAL A 303 -10.02 -15.15 -22.06
N GLN A 304 -10.64 -16.19 -21.51
CA GLN A 304 -12.06 -16.17 -21.16
C GLN A 304 -12.33 -15.21 -19.99
N TYR A 305 -11.54 -15.30 -18.92
CA TYR A 305 -11.64 -14.38 -17.78
C TYR A 305 -11.49 -12.91 -18.19
N LYS A 306 -10.61 -12.62 -19.15
CA LYS A 306 -10.41 -11.28 -19.72
C LYS A 306 -11.63 -10.71 -20.43
N LYS A 307 -12.45 -11.56 -21.06
CA LYS A 307 -13.70 -11.15 -21.72
C LYS A 307 -14.80 -10.83 -20.70
N ASP A 308 -14.82 -11.58 -19.60
CA ASP A 308 -15.93 -11.54 -18.65
C ASP A 308 -15.76 -10.44 -17.58
N VAL A 309 -14.52 -10.08 -17.24
CA VAL A 309 -14.21 -9.15 -16.14
C VAL A 309 -13.30 -8.04 -16.64
N GLY A 310 -13.57 -6.77 -16.34
CA GLY A 310 -12.76 -5.62 -16.74
C GLY A 310 -11.59 -5.29 -15.80
N THR A 311 -10.74 -4.33 -16.16
CA THR A 311 -9.76 -3.76 -15.20
C THR A 311 -10.38 -2.73 -14.28
N HIS A 312 -11.47 -2.09 -14.72
CA HIS A 312 -12.14 -0.96 -14.05
C HIS A 312 -11.24 0.27 -13.79
N LEU A 313 -10.07 0.33 -14.43
CA LEU A 313 -9.28 1.55 -14.53
C LEU A 313 -9.70 2.31 -15.80
N PRO A 314 -9.82 3.65 -15.77
CA PRO A 314 -10.30 4.41 -16.91
C PRO A 314 -9.46 4.12 -18.16
N PHE A 315 -10.08 3.78 -19.29
CA PHE A 315 -9.40 3.59 -20.58
C PHE A 315 -8.30 2.50 -20.62
N ILE A 316 -8.30 1.54 -19.67
CA ILE A 316 -7.41 0.37 -19.70
C ILE A 316 -8.26 -0.89 -19.97
N PRO A 317 -8.12 -1.53 -21.14
CA PRO A 317 -8.94 -2.68 -21.54
C PRO A 317 -8.63 -3.96 -20.73
#